data_AF-A0A427B033-F1
#
_entry.id   AF-A0A427B033-F1
#
_cell.length_a   1.000
_cell.length_b   1.000
_cell.length_c   1.000
_cell.angle_alpha   90.00
_cell.angle_beta   90.00
_cell.angle_gamma   90.00
#
_symmetry.space_group_name_H-M   'P 1'
#
loop_
_entity.id
_entity.type
_entity.pdbx_description
1 polymer ?
#
loop_
_entity_poly.entity_id
_entity_poly.type
_entity_poly.pdbx_seq_one_letter_code
_entity_poly.pdbx_strand_id
1 'polypeptide(L)' 'MLELLSGRKPYDSARPHSEQHLVRWASSQLYDINALSKMVDPLMSGSYPEKSLSCFADIISRCIQVPFCLTMHLQF' A
#
# COMPACT_ATOMS: atom_id res chain seq x y z
N MET A 1 0.35 -8.71 4.64
CA MET A 1 1.42 -8.31 3.69
C MET A 1 1.88 -6.88 3.92
N LEU A 2 0.97 -5.90 3.94
CA LEU A 2 1.33 -4.49 4.18
C LEU A 2 1.96 -4.21 5.55
N GLU A 3 1.53 -4.92 6.61
CA GLU A 3 2.11 -4.79 7.95
C GLU A 3 3.58 -5.22 7.99
N LEU A 4 3.92 -6.28 7.24
CA LEU A 4 5.29 -6.80 7.12
C LEU A 4 6.19 -5.87 6.31
N LEU A 5 5.63 -5.23 5.28
CA LEU A 5 6.38 -4.30 4.42
C LEU A 5 6.64 -2.96 5.11
N SER A 6 5.65 -2.45 5.85
CA SER A 6 5.69 -1.10 6.45
C SER A 6 6.01 -1.08 7.94
N GLY A 7 5.98 -2.23 8.62
CA GLY A 7 6.10 -2.31 10.08
C GLY A 7 4.92 -1.69 10.84
N ARG A 8 3.84 -1.30 10.14
CA ARG A 8 2.68 -0.61 10.74
C ARG A 8 1.54 -1.56 11.05
N LYS A 9 0.71 -1.18 12.02
CA LYS A 9 -0.55 -1.85 12.33
C LYS A 9 -1.57 -1.67 11.19
N PRO A 10 -2.47 -2.64 10.97
CA PRO A 10 -3.44 -2.59 9.87
C PRO A 10 -4.55 -1.56 10.15
N TYR A 11 -4.79 -1.29 11.43
CA TYR A 11 -5.71 -0.28 11.93
C TYR A 11 -5.02 0.57 13.01
N ASP A 12 -5.05 1.88 12.84
CA ASP A 12 -4.50 2.85 13.79
C ASP A 12 -5.53 3.95 14.04
N SER A 13 -6.18 3.92 15.21
CA SER A 13 -7.22 4.88 15.57
C SER A 13 -6.68 6.27 15.92
N ALA A 14 -5.36 6.40 16.16
CA ALA A 14 -4.73 7.69 16.45
C ALA A 14 -4.49 8.53 15.17
N ARG A 15 -4.66 7.93 13.99
CA ARG A 15 -4.46 8.57 12.69
C ARG A 15 -5.77 9.18 12.13
N PRO A 16 -5.67 10.16 11.20
CA PRO A 16 -6.83 10.70 10.51
C PRO A 16 -7.62 9.61 9.77
N HIS A 17 -8.94 9.78 9.65
CA HIS A 17 -9.89 8.76 9.16
C HIS A 17 -9.52 8.10 7.81
N SER A 18 -8.84 8.85 6.95
CA SER A 18 -8.31 8.38 5.66
C SER A 18 -7.09 7.45 5.80
N GLU A 19 -6.28 7.62 6.84
CA GLU A 19 -5.08 6.83 7.14
C GLU A 19 -5.28 5.79 8.25
N GLN A 20 -6.46 5.75 8.88
CA GLN A 20 -6.77 4.74 9.91
C GLN A 20 -6.63 3.32 9.37
N HIS A 21 -6.97 3.11 8.10
CA HIS A 21 -6.82 1.83 7.42
C HIS A 21 -5.54 1.82 6.60
N LEU A 22 -4.63 0.92 6.96
CA LEU A 22 -3.35 0.75 6.27
C LEU A 22 -3.54 0.47 4.78
N VAL A 23 -4.59 -0.28 4.42
CA VAL A 23 -4.94 -0.60 3.02
C VAL A 23 -5.24 0.66 2.21
N ARG A 24 -6.01 1.61 2.78
CA ARG A 24 -6.41 2.82 2.07
C ARG A 24 -5.25 3.79 1.89
N TRP A 25 -4.39 3.91 2.90
CA TRP A 25 -3.14 4.65 2.80
C TRP A 25 -2.18 3.99 1.78
N ALA A 26 -1.99 2.67 1.85
CA ALA A 26 -1.09 1.95 0.96
C ALA A 26 -1.51 2.00 -0.51
N SER A 27 -2.82 1.99 -0.80
CA SER A 27 -3.34 2.14 -2.17
C SER A 27 -2.77 3.38 -2.88
N SER A 28 -2.61 4.49 -2.16
CA SER A 28 -1.99 5.71 -2.70
C SER A 28 -0.47 5.58 -2.92
N GLN A 29 0.19 4.73 -2.13
CA GLN A 29 1.65 4.56 -2.17
C GLN A 29 2.10 3.54 -3.23
N LEU A 30 1.22 2.60 -3.60
CA LEU A 30 1.49 1.57 -4.61
C LEU A 30 1.54 2.15 -6.04
N TYR A 31 1.04 3.37 -6.25
CA TYR A 31 1.01 4.04 -7.56
C TYR A 31 2.37 4.57 -8.01
N ASP A 32 3.28 4.87 -7.07
CA ASP A 32 4.58 5.45 -7.38
C ASP A 32 5.69 4.67 -6.67
N ILE A 33 6.73 4.29 -7.42
CA ILE A 33 7.82 3.46 -6.88
C ILE A 33 8.65 4.18 -5.82
N ASN A 34 8.75 5.52 -5.88
CA ASN A 34 9.41 6.30 -4.84
C ASN A 34 8.54 6.40 -3.59
N ALA A 35 7.21 6.54 -3.74
CA ALA A 35 6.27 6.50 -2.63
C ALA A 35 6.21 5.11 -1.97
N LEU A 36 6.30 4.05 -2.77
CA LEU A 36 6.44 2.67 -2.34
C LEU A 36 7.71 2.48 -1.50
N SER A 37 8.86 2.96 -1.99
CA SER A 37 10.12 2.91 -1.24
C SER A 37 10.03 3.65 0.10
N LYS A 38 9.26 4.75 0.16
CA LYS A 38 9.01 5.51 1.40
C LYS A 38 8.02 4.84 2.38
N MET A 39 7.15 3.94 1.91
CA MET A 39 6.26 3.18 2.81
C MET A 39 6.90 1.92 3.37
N VAL A 40 7.97 1.44 2.74
CA VAL A 40 8.78 0.33 3.24
C VAL A 40 9.47 0.80 4.51
N ASP A 41 9.51 -0.07 5.52
CA ASP A 41 10.18 0.25 6.76
C ASP A 41 11.64 0.70 6.48
N PRO A 42 12.12 1.81 7.06
CA PRO A 42 13.47 2.30 6.81
C PRO A 42 14.57 1.33 7.25
N LEU A 43 14.30 0.40 8.18
CA LEU A 43 15.21 -0.71 8.51
C LEU A 43 15.33 -1.71 7.36
N MET A 44 14.32 -1.75 6.49
CA MET A 44 14.20 -2.65 5.34
C MET A 44 14.61 -1.96 4.02
N SER A 45 14.45 -0.63 3.90
CA SER A 45 14.68 0.17 2.68
C SER A 45 16.07 0.04 2.02
N GLY A 46 17.10 -0.42 2.74
CA GLY A 46 18.46 -0.59 2.21
C GLY A 46 18.77 -1.95 1.57
N SER A 47 17.87 -2.94 1.65
CA SER A 47 18.20 -4.35 1.31
C SER A 47 17.54 -4.92 0.06
N TYR A 48 16.69 -4.16 -0.66
CA TYR A 48 15.95 -4.70 -1.81
C TYR A 48 16.21 -3.94 -3.12
N PRO A 49 16.34 -4.65 -4.25
CA PRO A 49 16.35 -4.02 -5.56
C PRO A 49 14.95 -3.49 -5.92
N GLU A 50 14.87 -2.32 -6.57
CA GLU A 50 13.61 -1.66 -6.98
C GLU A 50 12.67 -2.61 -7.75
N LYS A 51 13.21 -3.50 -8.58
CA LYS A 51 12.42 -4.50 -9.32
C LYS A 51 11.60 -5.41 -8.42
N SER A 52 12.13 -5.77 -7.25
CA SER A 52 11.42 -6.64 -6.30
C SER A 52 10.30 -5.87 -5.59
N LEU A 53 10.51 -4.57 -5.35
CA LEU A 53 9.48 -3.69 -4.81
C LEU A 53 8.31 -3.53 -5.79
N SER A 54 8.57 -3.30 -7.07
CA SER A 54 7.51 -3.21 -8.08
C SER A 54 6.66 -4.48 -8.14
N CYS A 55 7.31 -5.65 -8.09
CA CYS A 55 6.61 -6.94 -8.09
C CYS A 55 5.74 -7.11 -6.83
N PHE A 56 6.26 -6.72 -5.66
CA PHE A 56 5.49 -6.70 -4.42
C PHE A 56 4.30 -5.76 -4.48
N ALA A 57 4.48 -4.57 -5.04
CA ALA A 57 3.41 -3.60 -5.20
C ALA A 57 2.32 -4.10 -6.14
N ASP A 58 2.69 -4.75 -7.24
CA ASP A 58 1.73 -5.35 -8.17
C ASP A 58 0.89 -6.45 -7.49
N ILE A 59 1.52 -7.31 -6.69
CA ILE A 59 0.83 -8.35 -5.91
C ILE A 59 -0.10 -7.72 -4.86
N ILE A 60 0.41 -6.77 -4.07
CA ILE A 60 -0.39 -6.10 -3.04
C ILE A 60 -1.55 -5.35 -3.69
N SER A 61 -1.30 -4.63 -4.79
CA SER A 61 -2.33 -3.94 -5.56
C SER A 61 -3.40 -4.93 -5.96
N ARG A 62 -3.08 -6.06 -6.60
CA ARG A 62 -4.08 -7.09 -6.94
C ARG A 62 -4.83 -7.64 -5.72
N CYS A 63 -4.16 -7.80 -4.57
CA CYS A 63 -4.79 -8.29 -3.34
C CYS A 63 -5.73 -7.28 -2.67
N ILE A 64 -5.52 -5.97 -2.85
CA ILE A 64 -6.42 -4.92 -2.32
C ILE A 64 -7.40 -4.40 -3.38
N GLN A 65 -7.06 -4.60 -4.65
CA GLN A 65 -7.80 -4.27 -5.87
C GLN A 65 -8.55 -5.51 -6.40
N VAL A 66 -8.91 -6.44 -5.51
CA VAL A 66 -10.00 -7.38 -5.77
C VAL A 66 -11.27 -6.58 -5.99
N PRO A 67 -12.09 -6.98 -6.97
CA PRO A 67 -12.82 -6.04 -7.81
C PRO A 67 -13.75 -5.16 -6.99
N PHE A 68 -13.43 -3.87 -7.07
CA PHE A 68 -14.36 -2.75 -7.17
C PHE A 68 -15.40 -2.98 -8.28
N CYS A 69 -16.09 -4.12 -8.31
CA CYS A 69 -17.26 -4.32 -9.17
C CYS A 69 -18.39 -3.32 -8.84
N LEU A 70 -18.24 -2.48 -7.80
CA LEU A 70 -19.32 -1.63 -7.29
C LEU A 70 -19.02 -0.15 -7.11
N THR A 71 -17.84 0.40 -7.47
CA THR A 71 -17.62 1.85 -7.26
C THR A 71 -17.05 2.63 -8.44
N MET A 72 -16.83 1.97 -9.59
CA MET A 72 -16.61 2.64 -10.87
C MET A 72 -17.81 2.46 -11.82
N HIS A 73 -19.02 2.27 -11.28
CA HIS A 73 -20.29 2.41 -12.01
C HIS A 73 -21.07 3.63 -11.51
N LEU A 74 -20.39 4.70 -11.12
CA LEU A 74 -21.05 5.97 -10.82
C LEU A 74 -20.09 7.15 -10.99
N GLN A 75 -19.42 7.18 -12.14
CA GLN A 75 -18.94 8.44 -12.70
C GLN A 75 -18.88 8.35 -14.22
N PHE A 76 -20.05 8.13 -14.85
CA PHE A 76 -20.42 8.68 -16.15
C PHE A 76 -21.95 8.66 -16.25
#